data_AF-A0A2U1TY43-F1
#
_entry.id   AF-A0A2U1TY43-F1
#
_cell.length_a   1.000
_cell.length_b   1.000
_cell.length_c   1.000
_cell.angle_alpha   90.00
_cell.angle_beta   90.00
_cell.angle_gamma   90.00
#
_symmetry.space_group_name_H-M   'P 1'
#
loop_
_entity.id
_entity.type
_entity.pdbx_description
1 polymer ?
#
loop_
_entity_poly.entity_id
_entity_poly.type
_entity_poly.pdbx_seq_one_letter_code
_entity_poly.pdbx_strand_id
1 'polypeptide(L)'
;MPIGRHGLRRQYPANVLQQLALIALGKRAGFSLTEIAGMFDLEGKPIPDRDRLAAKAREIDKTIQRLTAVRDGLQHAADCPHANHLECPSLQKMLKAATHQPSDTCSDG
;
A
#
# COMPACT_ATOMS: atom_id res chain seq x y z
N MET A 1 -23.40 10.67 14.86
CA MET A 1 -24.87 10.49 14.77
C MET A 1 -25.44 11.63 13.93
N PRO A 2 -26.29 11.40 12.91
CA PRO A 2 -26.74 12.47 12.02
C PRO A 2 -27.89 13.28 12.65
N ILE A 3 -27.72 14.60 12.65
CA ILE A 3 -28.69 15.59 13.15
C ILE A 3 -29.60 15.99 11.99
N GLY A 4 -30.85 15.49 11.98
CA GLY A 4 -31.98 16.05 11.23
C GLY A 4 -31.93 16.01 9.69
N ARG A 5 -33.10 15.83 9.05
CA ARG A 5 -33.29 15.95 7.60
C ARG A 5 -34.09 17.24 7.31
N HIS A 6 -33.43 18.27 6.78
CA HIS A 6 -34.09 19.35 6.04
C HIS A 6 -33.62 19.25 4.59
N GLY A 7 -34.49 18.70 3.72
CA GLY A 7 -34.14 18.34 2.35
C GLY A 7 -33.22 17.12 2.27
N LEU A 8 -33.16 16.47 1.11
CA LEU A 8 -32.42 15.22 0.85
C LEU A 8 -30.88 15.37 0.91
N ARG A 9 -30.33 16.28 1.71
CA ARG A 9 -28.89 16.59 1.76
C ARG A 9 -28.31 16.17 3.11
N ARG A 10 -27.21 15.43 3.06
CA ARG A 10 -26.42 15.07 4.24
C ARG A 10 -25.73 16.33 4.75
N GLN A 11 -25.94 16.65 6.03
CA GLN A 11 -25.18 17.69 6.73
C GLN A 11 -24.00 17.01 7.44
N TYR A 12 -22.81 17.59 7.31
CA TYR A 12 -21.60 17.07 7.91
C TYR A 12 -20.97 18.11 8.84
N PRO A 13 -20.37 17.68 9.95
CA PRO A 13 -19.61 18.56 10.83
C PRO A 13 -18.31 19.01 10.14
N ALA A 14 -17.77 20.17 10.57
CA ALA A 14 -16.58 20.77 9.95
C ALA A 14 -15.33 19.85 9.97
N ASN A 15 -15.24 18.95 10.95
CA ASN A 15 -14.14 17.99 11.08
C ASN A 15 -14.19 16.84 10.05
N VAL A 16 -15.27 16.70 9.26
CA VAL A 16 -15.41 15.62 8.28
C VAL A 16 -14.31 15.65 7.22
N LEU A 17 -13.84 16.84 6.84
CA LEU A 17 -12.80 16.99 5.81
C LEU A 17 -11.47 16.42 6.29
N GLN A 18 -11.11 16.67 7.55
CA GLN A 18 -9.91 16.12 8.17
C GLN A 18 -10.00 14.59 8.27
N GLN A 19 -11.16 14.06 8.65
CA GLN A 19 -11.40 12.62 8.71
C GLN A 19 -11.26 11.98 7.31
N LEU A 20 -11.85 12.58 6.28
CA LEU A 20 -11.73 12.10 4.90
C LEU A 20 -10.30 12.17 4.37
N ALA A 21 -9.54 13.21 4.73
CA ALA A 21 -8.13 13.33 4.37
C ALA A 21 -7.30 12.20 5.00
N LEU A 22 -7.56 11.87 6.28
CA LEU A 22 -6.91 10.74 6.96
C LEU A 22 -7.28 9.39 6.34
N ILE A 23 -8.55 9.18 6.00
CA ILE A 23 -9.00 7.97 5.29
C ILE A 23 -8.30 7.86 3.92
N ALA A 24 -8.23 8.95 3.16
CA ALA A 24 -7.57 8.98 1.87
C ALA A 24 -6.07 8.65 1.99
N LEU A 25 -5.40 9.19 3.01
CA LEU A 25 -4.00 8.87 3.32
C LEU A 25 -3.84 7.38 3.67
N GLY A 26 -4.69 6.85 4.55
CA GLY A 26 -4.66 5.45 4.95
C GLY A 26 -4.82 4.50 3.76
N LYS A 27 -5.78 4.79 2.86
CA LYS A 27 -5.98 4.00 1.63
C LYS A 27 -4.75 4.02 0.72
N ARG A 28 -4.10 5.18 0.56
CA ARG A 28 -2.86 5.30 -0.24
C ARG A 28 -1.68 4.54 0.38
N ALA A 29 -1.63 4.48 1.70
CA ALA A 29 -0.63 3.71 2.44
C ALA A 29 -0.89 2.19 2.42
N GLY A 30 -1.99 1.72 1.80
CA GLY A 30 -2.31 0.30 1.73
C GLY A 30 -2.99 -0.26 2.98
N PHE A 31 -3.67 0.60 3.76
CA PHE A 31 -4.62 0.13 4.76
C PHE A 31 -5.99 -0.18 4.12
N SER A 32 -6.61 -1.26 4.56
CA SER A 32 -8.00 -1.60 4.28
C SER A 32 -8.97 -0.66 4.99
N LEU A 33 -10.23 -0.61 4.54
CA LEU A 33 -11.25 0.21 5.19
C LEU A 33 -11.54 -0.24 6.62
N THR A 34 -11.48 -1.55 6.90
CA THR A 34 -11.67 -2.12 8.24
C THR A 34 -10.53 -1.70 9.18
N GLU A 35 -9.30 -1.79 8.70
CA GLU A 35 -8.14 -1.29 9.42
C GLU A 35 -8.31 0.21 9.72
N ILE A 36 -8.60 1.04 8.70
CA ILE A 36 -8.78 2.49 8.88
C ILE A 36 -9.91 2.79 9.87
N ALA A 37 -11.02 2.06 9.84
CA ALA A 37 -12.12 2.23 10.79
C ALA A 37 -11.67 2.04 12.25
N GLY A 38 -10.80 1.06 12.51
CA GLY A 38 -10.21 0.83 13.84
C GLY A 38 -9.22 1.91 14.30
N MET A 39 -8.85 2.88 13.45
CA MET A 39 -8.01 4.02 13.83
C MET A 39 -8.84 5.22 14.32
N PHE A 40 -10.17 5.12 14.35
CA PHE A 40 -11.04 6.20 14.82
C PHE A 40 -11.84 5.76 16.04
N ASP A 41 -12.12 6.70 16.94
CA ASP A 41 -13.07 6.49 18.03
C ASP A 41 -14.53 6.58 17.54
N LEU A 42 -15.48 6.37 18.45
CA LEU A 42 -16.92 6.45 18.16
C LEU A 42 -17.37 7.86 17.71
N GLU A 43 -16.58 8.89 17.98
CA GLU A 43 -16.81 10.27 17.58
C GLU A 43 -16.13 10.63 16.24
N GLY A 44 -15.39 9.70 15.64
CA GLY A 44 -14.66 9.89 14.40
C GLY A 44 -13.33 10.64 14.55
N LYS A 45 -12.79 10.73 15.78
CA LYS A 45 -11.46 11.31 16.04
C LYS A 45 -10.38 10.24 15.90
N PRO A 46 -9.21 10.56 15.34
CA PRO A 46 -8.13 9.60 15.18
C PRO A 46 -7.55 9.18 16.53
N ILE A 47 -7.43 7.88 16.73
CA ILE A 47 -6.75 7.26 17.86
C ILE A 47 -5.27 7.11 17.50
N PRO A 48 -4.34 7.68 18.28
CA PRO A 48 -2.92 7.51 18.02
C PRO A 48 -2.48 6.05 18.20
N ASP A 49 -2.06 5.40 17.12
CA ASP A 49 -1.47 4.07 17.13
C ASP A 49 -0.15 4.09 16.35
N ARG A 50 0.94 4.41 17.07
CA ARG A 50 2.27 4.58 16.46
C ARG A 50 2.84 3.25 15.97
N ASP A 51 2.55 2.17 16.68
CA ASP A 51 3.10 0.85 16.35
C ASP A 51 2.52 0.32 15.05
N ARG A 52 1.22 0.51 14.84
CA ARG A 52 0.56 0.13 13.59
C ARG A 52 1.03 0.98 12.40
N LEU A 53 1.23 2.28 12.61
CA LEU A 53 1.81 3.14 11.56
C LEU A 53 3.23 2.72 11.22
N ALA A 54 4.06 2.41 12.22
CA ALA A 54 5.42 1.92 12.02
C ALA A 54 5.44 0.54 11.33
N ALA A 55 4.50 -0.35 11.66
CA ALA A 55 4.35 -1.63 10.99
C ALA A 55 4.03 -1.47 9.50
N LYS A 56 3.06 -0.62 9.16
CA LYS A 56 2.71 -0.35 7.76
C LYS A 56 3.88 0.31 7.01
N ALA A 57 4.62 1.21 7.64
CA ALA A 57 5.83 1.78 7.04
C ALA A 57 6.85 0.70 6.66
N ARG A 58 7.10 -0.27 7.55
CA ARG A 58 7.98 -1.43 7.26
C ARG A 58 7.45 -2.31 6.12
N GLU A 59 6.13 -2.48 6.00
CA GLU A 59 5.53 -3.20 4.86
C GLU A 59 5.78 -2.45 3.55
N ILE A 60 5.56 -1.13 3.54
CA ILE A 60 5.83 -0.27 2.38
C ILE A 60 7.31 -0.35 1.99
N ASP A 61 8.23 -0.31 2.96
CA ASP A 61 9.67 -0.43 2.70
C ASP A 61 10.03 -1.74 2.00
N LYS A 62 9.46 -2.87 2.44
CA LYS A 62 9.65 -4.17 1.78
C LYS A 62 9.15 -4.13 0.33
N THR A 63 7.99 -3.53 0.08
CA THR A 63 7.45 -3.37 -1.27
C THR A 63 8.36 -2.49 -2.13
N ILE A 64 8.87 -1.38 -1.59
CA ILE A 64 9.81 -0.50 -2.29
C ILE A 64 11.07 -1.26 -2.67
N GLN A 65 11.66 -2.03 -1.76
CA GLN A 65 12.85 -2.83 -2.04
C GLN A 65 12.61 -3.82 -3.17
N ARG A 66 11.48 -4.54 -3.13
CA ARG A 66 11.10 -5.48 -4.20
C ARG A 66 10.92 -4.77 -5.54
N LEU A 67 10.18 -3.67 -5.58
CA LEU A 67 9.91 -2.93 -6.81
C LEU A 67 11.18 -2.26 -7.36
N THR A 68 12.09 -1.84 -6.48
CA THR A 68 13.42 -1.33 -6.85
C THR A 68 14.22 -2.40 -7.56
N ALA A 69 14.31 -3.61 -6.99
CA ALA A 69 15.02 -4.73 -7.63
C ALA A 69 14.44 -5.07 -9.01
N VAL A 70 13.11 -5.09 -9.15
CA VAL A 70 12.45 -5.32 -10.45
C VAL A 70 12.77 -4.20 -11.44
N ARG A 71 12.65 -2.93 -11.03
CA ARG A 71 12.96 -1.77 -11.88
C ARG A 71 14.40 -1.82 -12.38
N ASP A 72 15.35 -2.06 -11.48
CA ASP A 72 16.77 -2.07 -11.81
C ASP A 72 17.08 -3.20 -12.82
N GLY A 73 16.39 -4.33 -12.71
CA GLY A 73 16.44 -5.39 -13.72
C GLY A 73 15.88 -5.04 -15.08
N LEU A 74 14.73 -4.35 -15.11
CA LEU A 74 14.12 -3.89 -16.36
C LEU A 74 15.00 -2.84 -17.04
N GLN A 75 15.59 -1.93 -16.28
CA GLN A 75 16.57 -0.96 -16.78
C GLN A 75 17.80 -1.68 -17.35
N HIS A 76 18.35 -2.65 -16.61
CA HIS A 76 19.47 -3.45 -17.10
C HIS A 76 19.15 -4.23 -18.38
N ALA A 77 17.95 -4.80 -18.49
CA ALA A 77 17.52 -5.50 -19.70
C ALA A 77 17.44 -4.56 -20.90
N ALA A 78 16.95 -3.32 -20.70
CA ALA A 78 16.84 -2.31 -21.75
C ALA A 78 18.21 -1.81 -22.24
N ASP A 79 19.18 -1.64 -21.34
CA ASP A 79 20.52 -1.14 -21.69
C ASP A 79 21.49 -2.26 -22.11
N CYS A 80 21.07 -3.52 -22.04
CA CYS A 80 21.96 -4.66 -22.31
C CYS A 80 22.36 -4.70 -23.79
N PRO A 81 23.67 -4.70 -24.12
CA PRO A 81 24.16 -4.72 -25.49
C PRO A 81 24.11 -6.11 -26.16
N HIS A 82 23.70 -7.17 -25.43
CA HIS A 82 23.61 -8.51 -26.00
C HIS A 82 22.44 -8.61 -26.98
N ALA A 83 22.69 -9.19 -28.16
CA ALA A 83 21.66 -9.41 -29.18
C ALA A 83 20.51 -10.31 -28.67
N ASN A 84 20.78 -11.16 -27.66
CA ASN A 84 19.79 -11.96 -26.96
C ASN A 84 19.85 -11.68 -25.45
N HIS A 85 18.80 -11.07 -24.91
CA HIS A 85 18.69 -10.75 -23.49
C HIS A 85 18.74 -11.99 -22.58
N LEU A 86 18.37 -13.18 -23.09
CA LEU A 86 18.43 -14.43 -22.33
C LEU A 86 19.86 -14.92 -22.08
N GLU A 87 20.84 -14.43 -22.83
CA GLU A 87 22.26 -14.72 -22.60
C GLU A 87 22.86 -13.81 -21.51
N CYS A 88 22.14 -12.77 -21.10
CA CYS A 88 22.60 -11.87 -20.05
C CYS A 88 22.64 -12.60 -18.69
N PRO A 89 23.83 -12.77 -18.08
CA PRO A 89 23.96 -13.46 -16.81
C PRO A 89 23.19 -12.77 -15.66
N SER A 90 23.07 -11.44 -15.73
CA SER A 90 22.30 -10.65 -14.76
C SER A 90 20.80 -10.96 -14.87
N LEU A 91 20.26 -10.97 -16.10
CA LEU A 91 18.85 -11.30 -16.32
C LEU A 91 18.52 -12.73 -15.91
N GLN A 92 19.40 -13.70 -16.20
CA GLN A 92 19.21 -15.09 -15.78
C GLN A 92 19.15 -15.23 -14.25
N LYS A 93 19.98 -14.50 -13.50
CA LYS A 93 19.93 -14.50 -12.03
C LYS A 93 18.59 -13.96 -11.51
N MET A 94 18.07 -12.90 -12.14
CA MET A 94 16.77 -12.33 -11.79
C MET A 94 15.60 -13.25 -12.10
N LEU A 95 15.61 -13.90 -13.26
CA LEU A 95 14.59 -14.88 -13.64
C LEU A 95 14.54 -16.05 -12.66
N LYS A 96 15.71 -16.57 -12.24
CA LYS A 96 15.81 -17.63 -11.22
C LYS A 96 15.26 -17.18 -9.86
N ALA A 97 15.53 -15.93 -9.47
CA ALA A 97 14.99 -15.37 -8.23
C ALA A 97 13.45 -15.22 -8.30
N ALA A 98 12.91 -14.82 -9.45
CA ALA A 98 11.47 -14.66 -9.65
C ALA A 98 10.71 -16.01 -9.59
N THR A 99 11.31 -17.10 -10.10
CA THR A 99 10.72 -18.45 -10.01
C THR A 99 10.82 -19.08 -8.61
N HIS A 100 11.67 -18.53 -7.72
CA HIS A 100 11.84 -19.01 -6.36
C HIS A 100 11.07 -18.23 -5.30
N GLN A 101 10.22 -17.27 -5.69
CA GLN A 101 9.38 -16.55 -4.74
C GLN A 101 8.36 -17.53 -4.13
N PRO A 102 8.37 -17.78 -2.80
CA PRO A 102 7.26 -18.48 -2.16
C PRO A 102 6.02 -17.61 -2.33
N SER A 103 4.99 -18.19 -2.93
CA SER A 103 3.65 -17.64 -2.99
C SER A 103 3.05 -17.66 -1.58
N ASP A 104 3.43 -16.70 -0.74
CA ASP A 104 2.75 -16.41 0.52
C ASP A 104 1.47 -15.62 0.22
N THR A 105 0.46 -16.34 -0.27
CA THR A 105 -0.95 -15.96 -0.10
C THR A 105 -1.72 -17.21 0.29
N CYS A 106 -1.46 -17.72 1.50
CA CYS A 106 -2.51 -18.40 2.25
C CYS A 106 -3.47 -17.30 2.69
N SER A 107 -4.51 -17.07 1.88
CA SER A 107 -5.67 -16.28 2.26
C SER A 107 -6.49 -17.15 3.20
N ASP A 108 -6.37 -16.89 4.51
CA ASP A 108 -7.17 -17.50 5.57
C ASP A 108 -8.00 -16.39 6.21
N GLY A 109 -9.33 -16.56 6.24
CA GLY A 109 -10.30 -15.60 6.80
C GLY A 109 -11.52 -15.38 5.93
#